data_AF-A0A644ZHB9-F1
#
_entry.id   AF-A0A644ZHB9-F1
#
_cell.length_a   1.000
_cell.length_b   1.000
_cell.length_c   1.000
_cell.angle_alpha   90.00
_cell.angle_beta   90.00
_cell.angle_gamma   90.00
#
_symmetry.space_group_name_H-M   'P 1'
#
loop_
_entity.id
_entity.type
_entity.pdbx_description
1 polymer ?
#
loop_
_entity_poly.entity_id
_entity_poly.type
_entity_poly.pdbx_seq_one_letter_code
_entity_poly.pdbx_strand_id
1 'polypeptide(L)'
;MQTIQRIEDGGINNNPRSLRAVTFGETYHFRNPYWPLGFNDDEIAIALCMEDACHNQGYTLHEALQDSYLAQCMHRSCTEGRTIETESQVWTQAFSSSPRVFMDVR
;
A
#
# COMPACT_ATOMS: atom_id res chain seq x y z
N MET A 1 -13.18 -25.50 -12.12
CA MET A 1 -12.22 -24.37 -12.24
C MET A 1 -12.57 -23.37 -11.15
N GLN A 2 -11.67 -23.11 -10.20
CA GLN A 2 -11.91 -22.07 -9.19
C GLN A 2 -11.62 -20.70 -9.82
N THR A 3 -12.50 -19.73 -9.55
CA THR A 3 -12.43 -18.38 -10.11
C THR A 3 -12.50 -17.35 -8.99
N ILE A 4 -11.85 -16.22 -9.19
CA ILE A 4 -11.97 -15.06 -8.30
C ILE A 4 -13.32 -14.41 -8.58
N GLN A 5 -14.10 -14.13 -7.54
CA GLN A 5 -15.39 -13.45 -7.64
C GLN A 5 -15.40 -12.20 -6.77
N ARG A 6 -16.03 -11.15 -7.27
CA ARG A 6 -16.27 -9.90 -6.54
C ARG A 6 -17.73 -9.87 -6.10
N ILE A 7 -17.96 -9.59 -4.84
CA ILE A 7 -19.29 -9.35 -4.28
C ILE A 7 -19.42 -7.84 -4.10
N GLU A 8 -20.31 -7.23 -4.88
CA GLU A 8 -20.51 -5.78 -4.94
C GLU A 8 -21.96 -5.42 -4.66
N ASP A 9 -22.20 -4.25 -4.08
CA ASP A 9 -23.52 -3.63 -3.96
C ASP A 9 -23.62 -2.38 -4.86
N GLY A 10 -24.85 -1.98 -5.23
CA GLY A 10 -25.09 -0.84 -6.12
C GLY A 10 -25.02 -1.19 -7.60
N GLY A 11 -24.76 -0.18 -8.45
CA GLY A 11 -24.60 -0.39 -9.91
C GLY A 11 -25.91 -0.53 -10.70
N ILE A 12 -27.06 -0.55 -10.01
CA ILE A 12 -28.37 -0.28 -10.59
C ILE A 12 -28.69 1.18 -10.29
N ASN A 13 -29.17 1.94 -11.28
CA ASN A 13 -29.51 3.37 -11.19
C ASN A 13 -28.30 4.30 -10.83
N ASN A 14 -28.51 5.31 -10.00
CA ASN A 14 -27.51 6.30 -9.58
C ASN A 14 -26.77 5.89 -8.28
N ASN A 15 -26.88 4.63 -7.85
CA ASN A 15 -26.17 4.15 -6.68
C ASN A 15 -24.73 3.71 -7.06
N PRO A 16 -23.67 4.36 -6.54
CA PRO A 16 -22.30 3.99 -6.84
C PRO A 16 -22.02 2.53 -6.45
N ARG A 17 -21.12 1.89 -7.20
CA ARG A 17 -20.70 0.52 -6.89
C ARG A 17 -19.82 0.53 -5.65
N SER A 18 -20.07 -0.40 -4.75
CA SER A 18 -19.28 -0.61 -3.54
C SER A 18 -18.79 -2.05 -3.48
N LEU A 19 -17.53 -2.24 -3.09
CA LEU A 19 -16.95 -3.56 -2.94
C LEU A 19 -17.26 -4.09 -1.54
N ARG A 20 -17.92 -5.25 -1.45
CA ARG A 20 -18.19 -5.92 -0.17
C ARG A 20 -17.13 -6.97 0.15
N ALA A 21 -16.76 -7.79 -0.84
CA ALA A 21 -15.80 -8.86 -0.66
C ALA A 21 -15.19 -9.37 -1.97
N VAL A 22 -14.04 -10.03 -1.85
CA VAL A 22 -13.45 -10.85 -2.92
C VAL A 22 -13.31 -12.28 -2.43
N THR A 23 -13.81 -13.24 -3.22
CA THR A 23 -13.74 -14.68 -2.91
C THR A 23 -12.98 -15.45 -3.98
N PHE A 24 -12.47 -16.62 -3.61
CA PHE A 24 -11.92 -17.62 -4.52
C PHE A 24 -12.49 -18.98 -4.12
N GLY A 25 -13.38 -19.52 -4.95
CA GLY A 25 -14.24 -20.62 -4.53
C GLY A 25 -15.13 -20.20 -3.35
N GLU A 26 -15.07 -20.93 -2.25
CA GLU A 26 -15.86 -20.67 -1.03
C GLU A 26 -15.11 -19.79 -0.01
N THR A 27 -13.84 -19.49 -0.25
CA THR A 27 -12.99 -18.73 0.68
C THR A 27 -13.08 -17.24 0.40
N TYR A 28 -13.24 -16.45 1.47
CA TYR A 28 -13.13 -15.00 1.42
C TYR A 28 -11.67 -14.60 1.57
N HIS A 29 -11.11 -13.97 0.53
CA HIS A 29 -9.76 -13.43 0.54
C HIS A 29 -9.72 -11.96 0.93
N PHE A 30 -10.83 -11.25 0.73
CA PHE A 30 -11.00 -9.87 1.16
C PHE A 30 -12.43 -9.64 1.63
N ARG A 31 -12.58 -8.86 2.70
CA ARG A 31 -13.84 -8.32 3.17
C ARG A 31 -13.63 -6.84 3.43
N ASN A 32 -14.54 -6.00 2.94
CA ASN A 32 -14.45 -4.56 3.14
C ASN A 32 -14.55 -4.23 4.64
N PRO A 33 -13.49 -3.68 5.26
CA PRO A 33 -13.48 -3.36 6.68
C PRO A 33 -14.36 -2.13 7.01
N TYR A 34 -14.69 -1.32 6.00
CA TYR A 34 -15.47 -0.09 6.13
C TYR A 34 -16.97 -0.30 5.87
N TRP A 35 -17.41 -1.52 5.59
CA TRP A 35 -18.82 -1.81 5.36
C TRP A 35 -19.69 -1.37 6.57
N PRO A 36 -20.84 -0.67 6.37
CA PRO A 36 -21.60 -0.47 5.12
C PRO A 36 -21.30 0.84 4.38
N LEU A 37 -20.16 1.49 4.62
CA LEU A 37 -19.74 2.61 3.78
C LEU A 37 -19.57 2.10 2.34
N GLY A 38 -20.24 2.76 1.40
CA GLY A 38 -20.35 2.34 0.00
C GLY A 38 -19.06 2.55 -0.81
N PHE A 39 -17.90 2.26 -0.22
CA PHE A 39 -16.61 2.45 -0.84
C PHE A 39 -16.34 1.43 -1.95
N ASN A 40 -15.83 1.93 -3.07
CA ASN A 40 -15.19 1.12 -4.09
C ASN A 40 -13.77 0.69 -3.64
N ASP A 41 -13.09 -0.11 -4.45
CA ASP A 41 -11.73 -0.60 -4.15
C ASP A 41 -10.68 0.50 -4.01
N ASP A 42 -10.73 1.55 -4.83
CA ASP A 42 -9.81 2.68 -4.73
C ASP A 42 -10.01 3.43 -3.41
N GLU A 43 -11.27 3.69 -3.02
CA GLU A 43 -11.62 4.36 -1.77
C GLU A 43 -11.21 3.52 -0.54
N ILE A 44 -11.39 2.19 -0.61
CA ILE A 44 -10.92 1.26 0.43
C ILE A 44 -9.39 1.31 0.55
N ALA A 45 -8.67 1.28 -0.58
CA ALA A 45 -7.21 1.30 -0.59
C ALA A 45 -6.67 2.60 0.02
N ILE A 46 -7.26 3.75 -0.34
CA ILE A 46 -6.91 5.05 0.25
C ILE A 46 -7.19 5.06 1.74
N ALA A 47 -8.36 4.59 2.18
CA ALA A 47 -8.72 4.57 3.60
C ALA A 47 -7.76 3.71 4.42
N LEU A 48 -7.38 2.53 3.91
CA LEU A 48 -6.36 1.67 4.55
C LEU A 48 -5.00 2.37 4.63
N CYS A 49 -4.55 3.00 3.55
CA CYS A 49 -3.30 3.78 3.56
C CYS A 49 -3.34 4.95 4.58
N MET A 50 -4.49 5.61 4.72
CA MET A 50 -4.66 6.69 5.71
C MET A 50 -4.66 6.15 7.14
N GLU A 51 -5.30 5.00 7.39
CA GLU A 51 -5.27 4.32 8.68
C GLU A 51 -3.85 3.89 9.06
N ASP A 52 -3.12 3.28 8.13
CA ASP A 52 -1.72 2.92 8.31
C ASP A 52 -0.88 4.15 8.65
N ALA A 53 -1.02 5.24 7.88
CA ALA A 53 -0.31 6.49 8.14
C ALA A 53 -0.61 7.08 9.54
N CYS A 54 -1.87 7.01 10.00
CA CYS A 54 -2.26 7.46 11.34
C CYS A 54 -1.61 6.63 12.45
N HIS A 55 -1.36 5.35 12.19
CA HIS A 55 -0.74 4.42 13.13
C HIS A 55 0.79 4.31 12.99
N ASN A 56 1.42 5.15 12.15
CA ASN A 56 2.81 4.99 11.72
C ASN A 56 3.10 3.55 11.25
N GLN A 57 2.11 2.91 10.66
CA GLN A 57 2.19 1.64 9.94
C GLN A 57 2.24 1.93 8.44
N GLY A 58 2.41 0.88 7.64
CA GLY A 58 2.46 0.98 6.19
C GLY A 58 3.86 1.21 5.64
N TYR A 59 3.92 1.32 4.32
CA TYR A 59 5.18 1.34 3.57
C TYR A 59 5.97 2.62 3.87
N THR A 60 7.17 2.46 4.41
CA THR A 60 7.90 3.57 5.01
C THR A 60 8.60 4.44 3.97
N LEU A 61 8.89 5.69 4.33
CA LEU A 61 9.62 6.60 3.44
C LEU A 61 11.00 6.05 3.05
N HIS A 62 11.71 5.35 3.95
CA HIS A 62 13.02 4.81 3.61
C HIS A 62 12.95 3.63 2.65
N GLU A 63 11.94 2.77 2.77
CA GLU A 63 11.68 1.71 1.79
C GLU A 63 11.32 2.34 0.43
N ALA A 64 10.46 3.35 0.39
CA ALA A 64 10.09 4.05 -0.85
C ALA A 64 11.27 4.72 -1.55
N LEU A 65 12.16 5.36 -0.78
CA LEU A 65 13.39 5.93 -1.30
C LEU A 65 14.35 4.85 -1.81
N GLN A 66 14.42 3.70 -1.13
CA GLN A 66 15.24 2.58 -1.56
C GLN A 66 14.76 1.99 -2.89
N ASP A 67 13.46 1.74 -3.03
CA ASP A 67 12.89 1.22 -4.28
C ASP A 67 13.08 2.20 -5.45
N SER A 68 12.91 3.51 -5.18
CA SER A 68 13.15 4.56 -6.16
C SER A 68 14.61 4.62 -6.61
N TYR A 69 15.56 4.40 -5.70
CA TYR A 69 16.98 4.32 -6.03
C TYR A 69 17.33 3.07 -6.84
N LEU A 70 16.80 1.92 -6.46
CA LEU A 70 16.99 0.67 -7.20
C LEU A 70 16.42 0.78 -8.62
N ALA A 71 15.24 1.37 -8.79
CA ALA A 71 14.66 1.62 -10.11
C ALA A 71 15.58 2.47 -11.01
N GLN A 72 16.20 3.51 -10.44
CA GLN A 72 17.19 4.33 -11.16
C GLN A 72 18.45 3.55 -11.51
N CYS A 73 19.00 2.74 -10.60
CA CYS A 73 20.16 1.89 -10.89
C CYS A 73 19.86 0.84 -11.96
N MET A 74 18.68 0.22 -11.95
CA MET A 74 18.24 -0.71 -12.98
C MET A 74 18.16 -0.02 -14.34
N HIS A 75 17.53 1.17 -14.39
CA HIS A 75 17.47 1.97 -15.62
C HIS A 75 18.87 2.25 -16.16
N ARG A 76 19.79 2.73 -15.30
CA ARG A 76 21.18 2.99 -15.68
C ARG A 76 21.92 1.74 -16.15
N SER A 77 21.76 0.60 -15.47
CA SER A 77 22.34 -0.68 -15.87
C SER A 77 21.91 -1.07 -17.29
N CYS A 78 20.61 -0.96 -17.58
CA CYS A 78 20.07 -1.21 -18.92
C CYS A 78 20.63 -0.24 -19.97
N THR A 79 20.70 1.05 -19.65
CA THR A 79 21.21 2.07 -20.59
C THR A 79 22.71 1.93 -20.86
N GLU A 80 23.50 1.63 -19.83
CA GLU A 80 24.96 1.52 -19.93
C GLU A 80 25.43 0.12 -20.39
N GLY A 81 24.54 -0.88 -20.41
CA GLY A 81 24.85 -2.25 -20.82
C GLY A 81 25.82 -2.97 -19.89
N ARG A 82 25.90 -2.55 -18.63
CA ARG A 82 26.82 -3.11 -17.63
C ARG A 82 26.16 -3.22 -16.27
N THR A 83 26.68 -4.10 -15.43
CA THR A 83 26.29 -4.19 -14.03
C THR A 83 26.58 -2.89 -13.28
N ILE A 84 25.60 -2.43 -12.51
CA ILE A 84 25.73 -1.34 -11.53
C ILE A 84 25.70 -1.97 -10.14
N GLU A 85 26.76 -1.75 -9.36
CA GLU A 85 26.78 -2.08 -7.94
C GLU A 85 26.07 -0.98 -7.16
N THR A 86 25.18 -1.38 -6.24
CA THR A 86 24.41 -0.47 -5.41
C THR A 86 25.05 -0.33 -4.05
N GLU A 87 25.03 0.87 -3.48
CA GLU A 87 25.57 1.16 -2.16
C GLU A 87 24.45 1.47 -1.15
N SER A 88 24.74 1.31 0.13
CA SER A 88 23.82 1.75 1.19
C SER A 88 23.65 3.27 1.17
N GLN A 89 22.41 3.73 1.31
CA GLN A 89 22.06 5.14 1.15
C GLN A 89 21.75 5.79 2.50
N VAL A 90 21.82 7.12 2.56
CA VAL A 90 21.66 7.89 3.82
C VAL A 90 20.30 7.66 4.49
N TRP A 91 19.24 7.38 3.72
CA TRP A 91 17.91 7.10 4.23
C TRP A 91 17.77 5.73 4.92
N THR A 92 18.70 4.79 4.71
CA THR A 92 18.73 3.51 5.42
C THR A 92 18.94 3.69 6.92
N GLN A 93 19.65 4.77 7.33
CA GLN A 93 19.92 5.06 8.74
C GLN A 93 19.06 6.20 9.28
N ALA A 94 18.71 7.19 8.45
CA ALA A 94 17.99 8.38 8.89
C ALA A 94 16.55 8.12 9.37
N PHE A 95 15.89 7.06 8.87
CA PHE A 95 14.50 6.74 9.21
C PHE A 95 14.33 5.35 9.84
N SER A 96 15.42 4.66 10.18
CA SER A 96 15.36 3.35 10.88
C SER A 96 14.98 3.46 12.35
N SER A 97 14.94 4.69 12.87
CA SER A 97 14.55 4.99 14.25
C SER A 97 13.19 5.66 14.26
N SER A 98 12.14 4.95 14.71
CA SER A 98 10.95 5.62 15.23
C SER A 98 11.40 6.63 16.28
N PRO A 99 11.06 7.93 16.18
CA PRO A 99 11.33 8.85 17.25
C PRO A 99 10.50 8.38 18.46
N ARG A 100 11.17 7.94 19.53
CA ARG A 100 10.53 7.88 20.84
C ARG A 100 10.13 9.31 21.17
N VAL A 101 8.86 9.64 20.97
CA VAL A 101 8.27 10.90 21.40
C VAL A 101 8.33 10.90 22.93
N PHE A 102 9.40 11.43 23.49
CA PHE A 102 9.40 11.89 24.87
C PHE A 102 8.57 13.17 24.89
N MET A 103 7.29 13.06 25.27
CA MET A 103 6.54 14.22 25.78
C MET A 103 7.11 14.56 27.15
N ASP A 104 8.04 15.53 27.19
CA ASP A 104 8.35 16.27 28.42
C ASP A 104 7.29 17.37 28.55
N VAL A 105 6.27 17.10 29.37
CA VAL A 105 5.26 18.10 29.73
C VAL A 105 5.85 18.91 30.89
N ARG A 106 6.32 20.11 30.59
CA ARG A 106 6.53 21.17 31.59
C ARG A 106 5.25 21.96 31.83
#